data_AF-A0A3C1S4U6-F1
#
_entry.id   AF-A0A3C1S4U6-F1
#
_cell.length_a   1.000
_cell.length_b   1.000
_cell.length_c   1.000
_cell.angle_alpha   90.00
_cell.angle_beta   90.00
_cell.angle_gamma   90.00
#
_symmetry.space_group_name_H-M   'P 1'
#
loop_
_entity.id
_entity.type
_entity.pdbx_description
1 polymer ?
#
loop_
_entity_poly.entity_id
_entity_poly.type
_entity_poly.pdbx_seq_one_letter_code
_entity_poly.pdbx_strand_id
1 'polypeptide(L)'
;MLRVQKLEINNFRGIEHLVIDFHEQINIFIGDNGCGKSSTLDCLAVMLSRLIGRIRFSEGTGRFFTEQDIHNEKSETRNSLSVDFHDKIVEWIVTKARKGKKKRSCQTGQHFQTETH
;
A
#
# COMPACT_ATOMS: atom_id res chain seq x y z
N MET A 1 7.42 14.94 -17.66
CA MET A 1 8.31 14.27 -16.68
C MET A 1 7.48 13.28 -15.86
N LEU A 2 8.08 12.27 -15.21
CA LEU A 2 7.36 11.40 -14.27
C LEU A 2 7.50 11.96 -12.84
N ARG A 3 6.39 12.15 -12.13
CA ARG A 3 6.38 12.60 -10.73
C ARG A 3 5.34 11.86 -9.92
N VAL A 4 5.68 11.44 -8.71
CA VAL A 4 4.73 10.82 -7.79
C VAL A 4 3.91 11.92 -7.10
N GLN A 5 2.59 11.79 -7.12
CA GLN A 5 1.64 12.74 -6.51
C GLN A 5 1.07 12.21 -5.20
N LYS A 6 0.60 10.96 -5.21
CA LYS A 6 -0.11 10.38 -4.05
C LYS A 6 0.12 8.89 -3.95
N LEU A 7 0.44 8.40 -2.75
CA LEU A 7 0.47 6.98 -2.42
C LEU A 7 -0.55 6.71 -1.32
N GLU A 8 -1.45 5.77 -1.55
CA GLU A 8 -2.30 5.20 -0.52
C GLU A 8 -1.95 3.75 -0.30
N ILE A 9 -1.69 3.40 0.95
CA ILE A 9 -1.33 2.06 1.41
C ILE A 9 -2.46 1.54 2.28
N ASN A 10 -2.98 0.35 1.94
CA ASN A 10 -3.90 -0.37 2.81
C ASN A 10 -3.38 -1.78 3.09
N ASN A 11 -3.34 -2.14 4.37
CA ASN A 11 -3.04 -3.49 4.86
C ASN A 11 -1.71 -4.07 4.34
N PHE A 12 -0.66 -3.24 4.26
CA PHE A 12 0.66 -3.62 3.77
C PHE A 12 1.65 -3.76 4.94
N ARG A 13 2.13 -4.98 5.20
CA ARG A 13 3.06 -5.30 6.30
C ARG A 13 2.59 -4.66 7.61
N GLY A 14 3.40 -3.85 8.28
CA GLY A 14 3.05 -3.15 9.52
C GLY A 14 2.13 -1.93 9.38
N ILE A 15 1.68 -1.59 8.16
CA ILE A 15 0.85 -0.42 7.88
C ILE A 15 -0.59 -0.85 7.61
N GLU A 16 -1.52 -0.48 8.48
CA GLU A 16 -2.95 -0.71 8.26
C GLU A 16 -3.53 0.26 7.24
N HIS A 17 -3.28 1.56 7.42
CA HIS A 17 -3.69 2.61 6.49
C HIS A 17 -2.68 3.76 6.53
N LEU A 18 -2.26 4.24 5.36
CA LEU A 18 -1.40 5.41 5.22
C LEU A 18 -1.71 6.11 3.90
N VAL A 19 -1.92 7.42 3.96
CA VAL A 19 -2.06 8.28 2.78
C VAL A 19 -0.93 9.29 2.81
N ILE A 20 -0.19 9.40 1.70
CA ILE A 20 0.87 10.37 1.52
C ILE A 20 0.60 11.15 0.25
N ASP A 21 0.41 12.46 0.40
CA ASP A 21 0.46 13.41 -0.70
C ASP A 21 1.90 13.93 -0.80
N PHE A 22 2.56 13.63 -1.92
CA PHE A 22 3.96 13.96 -2.10
C PHE A 22 4.12 15.43 -2.46
N HIS A 23 5.00 16.11 -1.73
CA HIS A 23 5.44 17.45 -2.09
C HIS A 23 6.34 17.42 -3.31
N GLU A 24 6.30 18.54 -4.01
CA GLU A 24 6.95 18.81 -5.27
C GLU A 24 8.47 18.68 -5.27
N GLN A 25 9.10 18.98 -4.13
CA GLN A 25 10.54 19.17 -4.01
C GLN A 25 11.17 18.13 -3.10
N ILE A 26 10.71 18.04 -1.85
CA ILE A 26 11.29 17.15 -0.83
C ILE A 26 10.20 16.57 0.05
N ASN A 27 10.34 15.28 0.37
CA ASN A 27 9.47 14.54 1.27
C ASN A 27 10.35 13.87 2.33
N ILE A 28 10.09 14.13 3.61
CA ILE A 28 10.91 13.63 4.72
C ILE A 28 10.09 12.62 5.51
N PHE A 29 10.60 11.39 5.63
CA PHE A 29 9.96 10.31 6.40
C PHE A 29 10.66 10.16 7.75
N ILE A 30 9.99 10.58 8.83
CA ILE A 30 10.51 10.53 10.21
C ILE A 30 9.66 9.56 11.04
N GLY A 31 10.31 8.84 11.97
CA GLY A 31 9.65 8.01 12.96
C GLY A 31 10.62 6.99 13.54
N ASP A 32 10.16 6.17 14.48
CA ASP A 32 11.00 5.17 15.15
C ASP A 32 11.31 3.96 14.28
N ASN A 33 12.31 3.17 14.68
CA ASN A 33 12.60 1.90 14.02
C ASN A 33 11.36 0.98 14.11
N GLY A 34 10.96 0.41 12.98
CA GLY A 34 9.76 -0.41 12.88
C GLY A 34 8.44 0.34 12.63
N CYS A 35 8.43 1.68 12.60
CA CYS A 35 7.19 2.45 12.37
C CYS A 35 6.66 2.40 10.92
N GLY A 36 7.32 1.66 10.02
CA GLY A 36 6.85 1.46 8.64
C GLY A 36 7.54 2.28 7.55
N LYS A 37 8.54 3.12 7.84
CA LYS A 37 9.26 3.92 6.81
C LYS A 37 9.77 3.08 5.63
N SER A 38 10.51 2.01 5.91
CA SER A 38 11.02 1.11 4.86
C SER A 38 9.88 0.40 4.13
N SER A 39 8.81 0.03 4.84
CA SER A 39 7.60 -0.55 4.23
C SER A 39 6.92 0.42 3.27
N THR A 40 6.82 1.70 3.60
CA THR A 40 6.29 2.74 2.71
C THR A 40 7.10 2.83 1.42
N LEU A 41 8.43 2.91 1.54
CA LEU A 41 9.33 2.98 0.37
C LEU A 41 9.30 1.68 -0.47
N ASP A 42 9.21 0.52 0.18
CA ASP A 42 9.07 -0.77 -0.51
C ASP A 42 7.75 -0.85 -1.28
N CYS A 43 6.64 -0.42 -0.67
CA CYS A 43 5.34 -0.36 -1.35
C CYS A 43 5.41 0.56 -2.58
N LEU A 44 6.00 1.75 -2.45
CA LEU A 44 6.21 2.68 -3.56
C LEU A 44 7.05 2.04 -4.69
N ALA A 45 8.12 1.34 -4.34
CA ALA A 45 8.99 0.66 -5.32
C ALA A 45 8.24 -0.45 -6.09
N VAL A 46 7.40 -1.24 -5.42
CA VAL A 46 6.55 -2.26 -6.07
C VAL A 46 5.56 -1.60 -7.03
N MET A 47 4.91 -0.52 -6.61
CA MET A 47 3.95 0.22 -7.44
C MET A 47 4.60 0.76 -8.71
N LEU A 48 5.77 1.40 -8.58
CA LEU A 48 6.53 1.95 -9.71
C LEU A 48 7.10 0.86 -10.64
N SER A 49 7.53 -0.28 -10.10
CA SER A 49 8.01 -1.40 -10.91
C SER A 49 6.95 -1.89 -11.91
N ARG A 50 5.68 -1.88 -11.50
CA ARG A 50 4.55 -2.25 -12.37
C ARG A 50 4.30 -1.21 -13.47
N LEU A 51 4.47 0.09 -13.19
CA LEU A 51 4.40 1.13 -14.21
C LEU A 51 5.53 0.95 -15.25
N ILE A 52 6.76 0.75 -14.78
CA ILE A 52 7.92 0.54 -15.66
C ILE A 52 7.74 -0.70 -16.52
N GLY A 53 7.25 -1.81 -15.94
CA GLY A 53 6.96 -3.04 -16.68
C GLY A 53 5.95 -2.82 -17.80
N ARG A 54 4.94 -1.96 -17.59
CA ARG A 54 3.96 -1.60 -18.64
C ARG A 54 4.54 -0.71 -19.74
N ILE A 55 5.56 0.09 -19.44
CA ILE A 55 6.14 1.05 -20.39
C ILE A 55 7.28 0.43 -21.21
N ARG A 56 8.14 -0.41 -20.61
CA ARG A 56 9.44 -0.78 -21.19
C ARG A 56 9.62 -2.21 -21.67
N PHE A 57 8.85 -3.20 -21.17
CA PHE A 57 9.21 -4.62 -21.40
C PHE A 57 8.01 -5.50 -21.78
N SER A 58 8.21 -6.37 -22.77
CA SER A 58 7.31 -7.49 -23.11
C SER A 58 7.47 -8.70 -22.16
N GLU A 59 8.52 -8.74 -21.34
CA GLU A 59 8.93 -9.90 -20.53
C GLU A 59 9.11 -9.53 -19.04
N GLY A 60 8.00 -9.46 -18.31
CA GLY A 60 7.76 -10.13 -17.02
C GLY A 60 8.57 -9.87 -15.73
N THR A 61 9.67 -9.13 -15.69
CA THR A 61 10.55 -9.08 -14.49
C THR A 61 10.30 -7.88 -13.55
N GLY A 62 9.05 -7.71 -13.11
CA GLY A 62 8.68 -6.69 -12.10
C GLY A 62 8.71 -7.19 -10.66
N ARG A 63 8.82 -6.28 -9.68
CA ARG A 63 8.44 -6.60 -8.29
C ARG A 63 6.92 -6.67 -8.20
N PHE A 64 6.41 -7.69 -7.50
CA PHE A 64 4.99 -7.87 -7.26
C PHE A 64 4.71 -8.02 -5.77
N PHE A 65 3.51 -7.60 -5.34
CA PHE A 65 3.05 -7.91 -4.00
C PHE A 65 2.94 -9.41 -3.79
N THR A 66 3.53 -9.88 -2.72
CA THR A 66 3.46 -11.26 -2.25
C THR A 66 2.46 -11.39 -1.12
N GLU A 67 2.17 -12.62 -0.69
CA GLU A 67 1.32 -12.81 0.50
C GLU A 67 2.01 -12.35 1.80
N GLN A 68 3.34 -12.29 1.83
CA GLN A 68 4.11 -11.79 2.96
C GLN A 68 3.98 -10.27 3.12
N ASP A 69 3.63 -9.58 2.04
CA ASP A 69 3.39 -8.13 2.05
C ASP A 69 2.02 -7.77 2.62
N ILE A 70 1.10 -8.73 2.78
CA ILE A 70 -0.20 -8.49 3.37
C ILE A 70 -0.04 -8.46 4.90
N HIS A 71 -0.67 -7.48 5.55
CA HIS A 71 -0.74 -7.40 7.02
C HIS A 71 -1.22 -8.73 7.61
N ASN A 72 -0.66 -9.15 8.76
CA ASN A 72 -0.81 -10.52 9.29
C ASN A 72 -2.27 -10.96 9.53
N GLU A 73 -3.16 -10.01 9.77
CA GLU A 73 -4.58 -10.25 10.05
C GLU A 73 -5.53 -9.97 8.88
N LYS A 74 -5.02 -9.40 7.79
CA LYS A 74 -5.85 -8.99 6.66
C LYS A 74 -5.83 -10.04 5.54
N SER A 75 -6.89 -10.09 4.75
CA SER A 75 -7.03 -11.03 3.62
C SER A 75 -6.36 -10.52 2.35
N GLU A 76 -6.16 -9.21 2.25
CA GLU A 76 -5.58 -8.54 1.08
C GLU A 76 -4.86 -7.25 1.46
N THR A 77 -3.95 -6.83 0.59
CA THR A 77 -3.41 -5.46 0.54
C THR A 77 -3.91 -4.78 -0.73
N ARG A 78 -4.28 -3.51 -0.62
CA ARG A 78 -4.80 -2.69 -1.72
C ARG A 78 -4.11 -1.33 -1.69
N ASN A 79 -3.23 -1.10 -2.64
CA ASN A 79 -2.41 0.12 -2.68
C ASN A 79 -2.69 0.88 -3.98
N SER A 80 -2.75 2.20 -3.91
CA SER A 80 -2.90 3.08 -5.08
C SER A 80 -1.74 4.04 -5.21
N LEU A 81 -1.35 4.34 -6.44
CA LEU A 81 -0.32 5.32 -6.76
C LEU A 81 -0.85 6.23 -7.87
N SER A 82 -0.79 7.53 -7.63
CA SER A 82 -1.06 8.56 -8.61
C SER A 82 0.25 9.24 -8.99
N VAL A 83 0.49 9.38 -10.28
CA VAL A 83 1.67 10.04 -10.84
C VAL A 83 1.25 11.05 -11.90
N ASP A 84 2.00 12.14 -12.01
CA ASP A 84 2.00 12.97 -13.21
C ASP A 84 2.96 12.33 -14.22
N PHE A 85 2.47 12.09 -15.43
CA PHE A 85 3.28 11.66 -16.56
C PHE A 85 2.91 12.44 -17.82
N HIS A 86 3.78 13.37 -18.23
CA HIS A 86 3.58 14.25 -19.39
C HIS A 86 2.26 15.04 -19.31
N ASP A 87 2.05 15.72 -18.19
CA ASP A 87 0.87 16.59 -17.93
C ASP A 87 -0.45 15.80 -17.89
N LYS A 88 -0.35 14.48 -17.69
CA LYS A 88 -1.49 13.59 -17.48
C LYS A 88 -1.33 12.90 -16.14
N ILE A 89 -2.38 13.00 -15.33
CA ILE A 89 -2.46 12.26 -14.09
C ILE A 89 -2.85 10.83 -14.42
N VAL A 90 -1.98 9.89 -14.05
CA VAL A 90 -2.20 8.46 -14.18
C VAL A 90 -2.29 7.87 -12.78
N GLU A 91 -3.39 7.17 -12.50
CA GLU A 91 -3.59 6.46 -11.25
C GLU A 91 -3.81 4.98 -11.53
N TRP A 92 -3.26 4.14 -10.66
CA TRP A 92 -3.59 2.73 -10.66
C TRP A 92 -3.63 2.16 -9.25
N ILE A 93 -4.41 1.10 -9.11
CA ILE A 93 -4.55 0.32 -7.90
C ILE A 93 -3.98 -1.06 -8.14
N VAL A 94 -3.27 -1.59 -7.15
CA VAL A 94 -2.80 -2.97 -7.14
C VAL A 94 -3.31 -3.64 -5.88
N THR A 95 -4.06 -4.73 -6.08
CA THR A 95 -4.58 -5.57 -5.01
C THR A 95 -3.89 -6.93 -5.04
N LYS A 96 -3.50 -7.40 -3.86
CA LYS A 96 -3.01 -8.77 -3.66
C LYS A 96 -3.79 -9.41 -2.52
N ALA A 97 -4.52 -10.47 -2.84
CA ALA A 97 -5.22 -11.29 -1.87
C ALA A 97 -4.42 -12.55 -1.50
N ARG A 98 -4.57 -13.02 -0.26
CA ARG A 98 -4.08 -14.34 0.19
C ARG A 98 -4.89 -15.44 -0.48
N LYS A 99 -4.23 -16.48 -0.99
CA LYS A 99 -4.93 -17.69 -1.44
C LYS A 99 -5.54 -18.40 -0.22
N GLY A 100 -6.87 -18.52 -0.18
CA GLY A 100 -7.54 -19.54 0.64
C GLY A 100 -7.83 -19.24 2.12
N LYS A 101 -8.08 -18.00 2.57
CA LYS A 101 -8.71 -17.79 3.90
C LYS A 101 -10.25 -17.87 3.79
N LYS A 102 -10.83 -19.05 4.04
CA LYS A 102 -12.23 -19.14 4.48
C LYS A 102 -12.40 -18.26 5.72
N LYS A 103 -13.43 -17.41 5.70
CA LYS A 103 -13.87 -16.58 6.84
C LYS A 103 -13.96 -17.47 8.09
N ARG A 104 -13.02 -17.37 9.03
CA ARG A 104 -13.26 -17.81 10.41
C ARG A 104 -14.02 -16.69 11.09
N SER A 105 -15.34 -16.69 10.98
CA SER A 105 -16.18 -15.92 11.89
C SER A 105 -16.17 -16.64 13.23
N CYS A 106 -15.40 -16.14 14.17
CA CYS A 106 -15.57 -16.39 15.61
C CYS A 106 -14.73 -15.34 16.34
N GLN A 107 -15.39 -14.35 16.93
CA GLN A 107 -15.16 -13.92 18.31
C GLN A 107 -16.29 -12.98 18.71
N THR A 108 -17.32 -13.58 19.31
CA THR A 108 -18.16 -12.91 20.30
C THR A 108 -17.23 -12.45 21.42
N GLY A 109 -17.14 -11.14 21.63
CA GLY A 109 -16.24 -10.54 22.59
C GLY A 109 -16.69 -9.13 22.99
N GLN A 110 -17.41 -9.09 24.10
CA GLN A 110 -17.44 -8.03 25.11
C GLN A 110 -18.16 -6.71 24.79
N HIS A 111 -19.36 -6.66 25.38
CA HIS A 111 -20.12 -5.49 25.76
C HIS A 111 -19.25 -4.58 26.64
N PHE A 112 -18.87 -3.41 26.14
CA PHE A 112 -18.47 -2.27 26.96
C PHE A 112 -19.58 -1.22 26.82
N GLN A 113 -20.41 -1.09 27.86
CA GLN A 113 -21.26 0.07 28.05
C GLN A 113 -20.47 1.06 28.91
N THR A 114 -20.17 2.23 28.34
CA THR A 114 -19.81 3.41 29.11
C THR A 114 -21.08 4.19 29.38
N GLU A 115 -21.43 4.34 30.66
CA GLU A 115 -22.45 5.27 31.12
C GLU A 115 -22.02 6.71 30.84
N THR A 116 -22.96 7.55 30.44
CA THR A 116 -22.87 9.01 30.61
C THR A 116 -24.30 9.53 30.82
N HIS A 117 -24.47 10.37 31.84
CA HIS A 117 -25.75 10.87 32.38
C HIS A 117 -26.69 11.50 31.33
#